data_AF-A0A1M4MJY9-F1
#
_entry.id   AF-A0A1M4MJY9-F1
#
_cell.length_a   1.000
_cell.length_b   1.000
_cell.length_c   1.000
_cell.angle_alpha   90.00
_cell.angle_beta   90.00
_cell.angle_gamma   90.00
#
_symmetry.space_group_name_H-M   'P 1'
#
loop_
_entity.id
_entity.type
_entity.pdbx_description
1 polymer ?
#
loop_
_entity_poly.entity_id
_entity_poly.type
_entity_poly.pdbx_seq_one_letter_code
_entity_poly.pdbx_strand_id
1 'polypeptide(L)'
;MLHTRAIIKEIWDAQGYGNLAVWADGTTSVVAPGESPEKNGTTLLAIFKPIPLVAGFPMLDFAIHDPDLLERIETAIREAGGEIERD
;
A
#
# COMPACT_ATOMS: atom_id res chain seq x y z
N MET A 1 8.26 3.82 -10.80
CA MET A 1 6.82 4.10 -10.93
C MET A 1 6.07 3.09 -10.07
N LEU A 2 5.09 3.53 -9.28
CA LEU A 2 4.30 2.64 -8.42
C LEU A 2 3.19 1.96 -9.23
N HIS A 3 2.83 0.74 -8.83
CA HIS A 3 1.74 -0.01 -9.46
C HIS A 3 0.69 -0.41 -8.42
N THR A 4 -0.58 -0.07 -8.65
CA THR A 4 -1.66 -0.27 -7.70
C THR A 4 -1.81 -1.74 -7.31
N ARG A 5 -1.80 -2.67 -8.28
CA ARG A 5 -1.96 -4.10 -7.95
C ARG A 5 -0.73 -4.66 -7.25
N ALA A 6 0.46 -4.16 -7.55
CA ALA A 6 1.68 -4.55 -6.83
C ALA A 6 1.59 -4.12 -5.35
N ILE A 7 1.17 -2.89 -5.07
CA ILE A 7 0.96 -2.43 -3.68
C ILE A 7 -0.10 -3.28 -2.97
N ILE A 8 -1.22 -3.62 -3.62
CA ILE A 8 -2.25 -4.47 -3.01
C ILE A 8 -1.70 -5.86 -2.65
N LYS A 9 -0.84 -6.45 -3.49
CA LYS A 9 -0.15 -7.72 -3.19
C LYS A 9 0.75 -7.57 -1.96
N GLU A 10 1.54 -6.51 -1.88
CA GLU A 10 2.37 -6.22 -0.71
C GLU A 10 1.54 -5.99 0.57
N ILE A 11 0.38 -5.32 0.45
CA ILE A 11 -0.56 -5.15 1.58
C ILE A 11 -1.11 -6.51 2.01
N TRP A 12 -1.45 -7.38 1.05
CA TRP A 12 -1.91 -8.75 1.32
C TRP A 12 -0.86 -9.55 2.08
N ASP A 13 0.40 -9.53 1.63
CA ASP A 13 1.49 -10.27 2.26
C ASP A 13 1.86 -9.71 3.64
N ALA A 14 1.65 -8.41 3.87
CA ALA A 14 1.86 -7.75 5.17
C ALA A 14 0.78 -8.10 6.22
N GLN A 15 -0.32 -8.78 5.84
CA GLN A 15 -1.37 -9.15 6.79
C GLN A 15 -0.83 -10.00 7.94
N GLY A 16 -1.10 -9.55 9.17
CA GLY A 16 -0.64 -10.23 10.38
C GLY A 16 0.80 -9.91 10.78
N TYR A 17 1.55 -9.16 9.98
CA TYR A 17 2.95 -8.78 10.27
C TYR A 17 3.14 -7.31 10.62
N GLY A 18 2.25 -6.41 10.17
CA GLY A 18 2.31 -4.99 10.50
C GLY A 18 1.53 -4.11 9.52
N ASN A 19 1.91 -2.83 9.44
CA ASN A 19 1.43 -1.91 8.42
C ASN A 19 2.42 -1.89 7.25
N LEU A 20 1.96 -1.58 6.04
CA LEU A 20 2.82 -1.43 4.87
C LEU A 20 3.15 0.05 4.64
N ALA A 21 4.40 0.43 4.82
CA ALA A 21 4.91 1.72 4.42
C ALA A 21 5.31 1.70 2.93
N VAL A 22 4.96 2.77 2.20
CA VAL A 22 5.24 2.94 0.77
C VAL A 22 5.97 4.26 0.55
N TRP A 23 7.12 4.23 -0.12
CA TRP A 23 7.95 5.40 -0.40
C TRP A 23 7.90 5.82 -1.87
N ALA A 24 8.26 7.08 -2.13
CA ALA A 24 8.25 7.67 -3.47
C ALA A 24 9.18 6.97 -4.48
N ASP A 25 10.20 6.26 -4.01
CA ASP A 25 11.11 5.49 -4.87
C ASP A 25 10.54 4.11 -5.29
N GLY A 26 9.32 3.77 -4.83
CA GLY A 26 8.71 2.47 -5.11
C GLY A 26 8.93 1.41 -4.03
N THR A 27 9.76 1.69 -3.02
CA THR A 27 10.03 0.73 -1.96
C THR A 27 8.83 0.53 -1.06
N THR A 28 8.66 -0.70 -0.57
CA THR A 28 7.71 -1.07 0.47
C THR A 28 8.42 -1.71 1.65
N SER A 29 7.86 -1.59 2.86
CA SER A 29 8.33 -2.31 4.04
C SER A 29 7.21 -2.47 5.05
N VAL A 30 7.21 -3.61 5.73
CA VAL A 30 6.38 -3.81 6.92
C VAL A 30 6.94 -3.01 8.08
N VAL A 31 6.09 -2.27 8.78
CA VAL A 31 6.44 -1.44 9.94
C VAL A 31 5.47 -1.65 11.10
N ALA A 32 5.92 -1.37 12.32
CA ALA A 32 5.10 -1.57 13.49
C ALA A 32 3.92 -0.56 13.52
N PRO A 33 2.78 -0.92 14.14
CA PRO A 33 1.69 0.02 14.33
C PRO A 33 2.12 1.27 15.11
N GLY A 34 1.89 2.45 14.55
CA GLY A 34 2.24 3.73 15.17
C GLY A 34 3.66 4.23 14.86
N GLU A 35 4.43 3.47 14.09
CA GLU A 35 5.75 3.88 13.62
C GLU A 35 5.64 4.81 12.41
N SER A 36 6.46 5.86 12.39
CA SER A 36 6.68 6.73 11.23
C SER A 36 8.10 6.49 10.72
N PRO A 37 8.30 5.53 9.81
CA PRO A 37 9.63 5.12 9.40
C PRO A 37 10.27 6.23 8.55
N GLU A 38 11.52 6.55 8.86
CA GLU A 38 12.34 7.46 8.06
C GLU A 38 13.24 6.66 7.12
N LYS A 39 13.35 7.12 5.87
CA LYS A 39 14.25 6.53 4.89
C LYS A 39 15.03 7.64 4.21
N ASN A 40 16.35 7.69 4.44
CA ASN A 40 17.37 8.62 3.90
C ASN A 40 16.91 9.57 2.77
N GLY A 41 16.11 10.59 3.10
CA GLY A 41 15.64 11.61 2.15
C GLY A 41 14.57 11.16 1.14
N THR A 42 14.11 9.91 1.20
CA THR A 42 12.98 9.43 0.40
C THR A 42 11.66 9.76 1.11
N THR A 43 10.78 10.47 0.42
CA THR A 43 9.45 10.81 0.93
C THR A 43 8.63 9.54 1.17
N LEU A 44 8.14 9.39 2.40
CA LEU A 44 7.11 8.42 2.75
C LEU A 44 5.77 8.90 2.17
N LEU A 45 5.13 8.09 1.34
CA LEU A 45 3.87 8.45 0.69
C LEU A 45 2.65 7.98 1.49
N ALA A 46 2.66 6.74 1.96
CA ALA A 46 1.53 6.17 2.68
C ALA A 46 1.96 5.07 3.66
N ILE A 47 1.15 4.89 4.70
CA ILE A 47 1.18 3.71 5.57
C ILE A 47 -0.20 3.05 5.51
N PHE A 48 -0.27 1.89 4.88
CA PHE A 48 -1.51 1.12 4.73
C PHE A 48 -1.67 0.12 5.86
N LYS A 49 -2.91 -0.03 6.35
CA LYS A 49 -3.27 -1.04 7.35
C LYS A 49 -3.85 -2.26 6.64
N PRO A 50 -3.17 -3.42 6.61
CA PRO A 50 -3.62 -4.58 5.83
C PRO A 50 -4.97 -5.15 6.24
N ILE A 51 -5.24 -5.29 7.54
CA ILE A 51 -6.45 -5.96 8.02
C ILE A 51 -7.72 -5.23 7.54
N PRO A 52 -7.88 -3.90 7.73
CA PRO A 52 -9.04 -3.18 7.23
C PRO A 52 -9.15 -3.11 5.69
N LEU A 53 -8.06 -3.35 4.97
CA LEU A 53 -8.02 -3.18 3.51
C LEU A 53 -8.29 -4.48 2.77
N VAL A 54 -7.68 -5.59 3.19
CA VAL A 54 -7.70 -6.82 2.38
C VAL A 54 -8.22 -8.08 3.10
N ALA A 55 -8.48 -8.03 4.41
CA ALA A 55 -8.92 -9.22 5.17
C ALA A 55 -10.37 -9.63 4.89
N GLY A 56 -11.16 -8.74 4.28
CA GLY A 56 -12.53 -9.04 3.87
C GLY A 56 -12.65 -9.83 2.56
N PHE A 57 -11.56 -9.93 1.78
CA PHE A 57 -11.59 -10.66 0.52
C PHE A 57 -11.25 -12.14 0.72
N PRO A 58 -11.94 -13.06 0.02
CA PRO A 58 -11.69 -14.49 0.16
C PRO A 58 -10.38 -14.95 -0.50
N MET A 59 -9.89 -14.22 -1.51
CA MET A 59 -8.61 -14.49 -2.19
C MET A 59 -8.02 -13.17 -2.71
N LEU A 60 -6.70 -13.16 -2.91
CA LEU A 60 -5.95 -12.03 -3.48
C LEU A 60 -6.54 -11.53 -4.80
N ASP A 61 -7.03 -12.45 -5.64
CA ASP A 61 -7.57 -12.10 -6.96
C ASP A 61 -8.80 -11.18 -6.86
N PHE A 62 -9.61 -11.31 -5.81
CA PHE A 62 -10.71 -10.38 -5.55
C PHE A 62 -10.19 -9.00 -5.13
N ALA A 63 -9.16 -8.94 -4.28
CA ALA A 63 -8.60 -7.68 -3.81
C ALA A 63 -7.94 -6.89 -4.96
N ILE A 64 -7.17 -7.52 -5.84
CA ILE A 64 -6.46 -6.82 -6.94
C ILE A 64 -7.39 -6.37 -8.08
N HIS A 65 -8.65 -6.83 -8.08
CA HIS A 65 -9.68 -6.44 -9.05
C HIS A 65 -10.81 -5.60 -8.43
N ASP A 66 -10.77 -5.33 -7.12
CA ASP A 66 -11.78 -4.53 -6.44
C ASP A 66 -11.62 -3.04 -6.80
N PRO A 67 -12.62 -2.41 -7.45
CA PRO A 67 -12.49 -1.04 -7.95
C PRO A 67 -12.32 -0.02 -6.82
N ASP A 68 -12.99 -0.22 -5.68
CA ASP A 68 -12.95 0.69 -4.54
C ASP A 68 -11.59 0.64 -3.86
N LEU A 69 -11.01 -0.55 -3.68
CA LEU A 69 -9.67 -0.72 -3.14
C LEU A 69 -8.62 -0.11 -4.08
N LEU A 70 -8.71 -0.36 -5.38
CA LEU A 70 -7.80 0.22 -6.38
C LEU A 70 -7.81 1.76 -6.30
N GLU A 71 -9.00 2.36 -6.33
CA GLU A 71 -9.16 3.81 -6.25
C GLU A 71 -8.65 4.37 -4.91
N ARG A 72 -8.89 3.68 -3.80
CA ARG A 72 -8.43 4.09 -2.48
C ARG A 72 -6.91 4.12 -2.38
N ILE A 73 -6.22 3.10 -2.89
CA ILE A 73 -4.74 3.06 -2.89
C ILE A 73 -4.19 4.16 -3.80
N GLU A 74 -4.74 4.32 -5.00
CA GLU A 74 -4.32 5.35 -5.95
C GLU A 74 -4.48 6.76 -5.39
N THR A 75 -5.63 7.04 -4.75
CA THR A 75 -5.95 8.34 -4.17
C THR A 75 -4.97 8.69 -3.06
N ALA A 76 -4.74 7.76 -2.13
CA ALA A 76 -3.80 7.97 -1.03
C ALA A 76 -2.38 8.30 -1.51
N ILE A 77 -1.92 7.62 -2.57
CA ILE A 77 -0.59 7.88 -3.14
C ILE A 77 -0.54 9.21 -3.90
N ARG A 78 -1.55 9.53 -4.70
CA ARG A 78 -1.60 10.79 -5.47
C ARG A 78 -1.74 12.02 -4.57
N GLU A 79 -2.55 11.94 -3.52
CA GLU A 79 -2.69 13.02 -2.52
C GLU A 79 -1.38 13.29 -1.76
N ALA A 80 -0.54 12.27 -1.59
CA ALA A 80 0.80 12.40 -1.02
C ALA A 80 1.86 12.90 -2.04
N GLY A 81 1.46 13.22 -3.27
CA GLY A 81 2.35 13.69 -4.34
C GLY A 81 3.11 12.58 -5.07
N GLY A 82 2.70 11.31 -4.91
CA GLY A 82 3.28 10.17 -5.60
C GLY A 82 2.65 9.90 -6.97
N GLU A 83 3.42 9.30 -7.87
CA GLU A 83 2.95 8.84 -9.19
C GLU A 83 2.68 7.33 -9.15
N ILE A 84 1.47 6.93 -9.60
CA ILE A 84 1.00 5.55 -9.56
C ILE A 84 0.12 5.19 -10.75
N GLU A 85 0.35 3.99 -11.29
CA GLU A 85 -0.41 3.39 -12.38
C GLU A 85 -1.18 2.15 -11.93
N ARG A 86 -2.31 1.90 -12.59
CA ARG A 86 -3.16 0.73 -12.36
C ARG A 86 -2.71 -0.46 -13.21
N ASP A 87 -1.46 -0.90 -13.05
CA ASP A 87 -1.01 -2.18 -13.64
C ASP A 87 -1.10 -3.31 -12.60
#